data_AF-A0A413F4I4-F1
#
_entry.id   AF-A0A413F4I4-F1
#
_cell.length_a   1.000
_cell.length_b   1.000
_cell.length_c   1.000
_cell.angle_alpha   90.00
_cell.angle_beta   90.00
_cell.angle_gamma   90.00
#
_symmetry.space_group_name_H-M   'P 1'
#
loop_
_entity.id
_entity.type
_entity.pdbx_description
1 polymer ?
#
loop_
_entity_poly.entity_id
_entity_poly.type
_entity_poly.pdbx_seq_one_letter_code
_entity_poly.pdbx_strand_id
1 'polypeptide(L)'
;MAALFTTPKRNDKTSGAHFVEPDLRRRTLLAHGSWRRVTRRIVVGAVCALTVSSLLMPSVSLAAEWVDVGGTQYNAGTAAGDAAGTWSWDGADDMKLNGYDGGAIQAAGKLNIAYEGKNTVKTEPDYTGAAIKAQDGTSQKAELNITSSNSTDELNVTAEADAIKSTGDLSISGPGTVNTTSTTSDGIEAKGDLSITGSGTVNATGGTEGIQSKGKTTIDSSGTVIAKGSEGYGIAAGSDLIIKGGGKVEASSIEEAAIWADGNIDISGGSQVEASSQGDLAVDAEGSLAVTNASLDASGVEYGVYAYKGVTLDHATVTVRTSASGGQAIALITDGDDIVIKNGSIVDAFAEGKFSVAISTRNHQPNVAGGHIYISDSVVKAIARYVETGGDGPDHYSNDQSGEVIPEPRGLNIGIFAQTYEGITPATISIVRSKLTAEGDTAAIFALAISEDGKAIGTIEIEGAPIQTPAGGKIINYRYEEECGPSISYEAGQTIGTGDATIDSPYDAAVAKSTAIVPPEEIKPEEKPGETKPGSKSEGTKTTKTVAAATAGAKTTGILAATGDTSSAAIIATALVGTAAIVTGALASRKRS
;
A
#
# COMPACT_ATOMS: atom_id res chain seq x y z
N MET A 1 49.15 -45.85 -23.21
CA MET A 1 49.34 -46.64 -24.45
C MET A 1 49.29 -45.66 -25.61
N ALA A 2 50.24 -45.78 -26.56
CA ALA A 2 50.55 -44.88 -27.70
C ALA A 2 49.33 -44.60 -28.63
N ALA A 3 49.29 -43.61 -29.54
CA ALA A 3 50.28 -42.86 -30.32
C ALA A 3 49.68 -41.47 -30.71
N LEU A 4 50.38 -40.32 -30.69
CA LEU A 4 51.43 -39.77 -31.57
C LEU A 4 51.10 -39.69 -33.08
N PHE A 5 51.01 -38.46 -33.63
CA PHE A 5 51.84 -37.88 -34.74
C PHE A 5 51.25 -36.50 -35.16
N THR A 6 51.79 -35.36 -34.68
CA THR A 6 52.80 -34.44 -35.26
C THR A 6 52.34 -33.45 -36.35
N THR A 7 52.50 -32.15 -36.04
CA THR A 7 52.70 -31.01 -36.97
C THR A 7 54.11 -30.99 -37.59
N PRO A 8 54.38 -30.11 -38.58
CA PRO A 8 55.50 -29.17 -38.37
C PRO A 8 55.28 -27.71 -38.81
N LYS A 9 55.84 -26.83 -37.95
CA LYS A 9 56.44 -25.47 -38.11
C LYS A 9 57.36 -25.33 -39.36
N ARG A 10 57.85 -24.18 -39.85
CA ARG A 10 57.91 -22.72 -39.57
C ARG A 10 58.74 -22.12 -40.73
N ASN A 11 58.63 -20.82 -41.04
CA ASN A 11 59.80 -20.04 -41.42
C ASN A 11 59.64 -18.54 -41.09
N ASP A 12 60.56 -18.08 -40.24
CA ASP A 12 60.92 -16.69 -39.97
C ASP A 12 61.89 -16.19 -41.06
N LYS A 13 61.82 -14.92 -41.42
CA LYS A 13 63.02 -14.07 -41.63
C LYS A 13 62.71 -12.57 -41.59
N THR A 14 63.46 -11.93 -40.72
CA THR A 14 63.60 -10.52 -40.33
C THR A 14 64.30 -9.62 -41.35
N SER A 15 63.98 -8.31 -41.34
CA SER A 15 64.85 -7.11 -41.54
C SER A 15 63.93 -5.93 -41.91
N GLY A 16 63.89 -4.75 -41.30
CA GLY A 16 64.90 -3.98 -40.58
C GLY A 16 65.09 -2.62 -41.29
N ALA A 17 65.02 -1.52 -40.51
CA ALA A 17 65.32 -0.10 -40.84
C ALA A 17 64.10 0.78 -41.22
N HIS A 18 63.90 2.01 -40.73
CA HIS A 18 64.77 3.01 -40.08
C HIS A 18 64.00 3.86 -39.05
N PHE A 19 64.72 4.32 -38.03
CA PHE A 19 64.36 5.38 -37.08
C PHE A 19 64.91 6.74 -37.57
N VAL A 20 64.37 7.84 -37.02
CA VAL A 20 64.94 9.20 -36.78
C VAL A 20 64.06 10.35 -37.30
N GLU A 21 63.50 11.08 -36.34
CA GLU A 21 62.94 12.44 -36.40
C GLU A 21 64.08 13.49 -36.36
N PRO A 22 63.93 14.72 -36.92
CA PRO A 22 63.52 15.83 -36.05
C PRO A 22 62.74 16.99 -36.72
N ASP A 23 61.78 17.52 -35.94
CA ASP A 23 61.38 18.92 -35.70
C ASP A 23 61.80 20.08 -36.66
N LEU A 24 60.80 20.81 -37.23
CA LEU A 24 60.51 22.24 -37.00
C LEU A 24 59.73 22.94 -38.15
N ARG A 25 58.55 23.47 -37.76
CA ARG A 25 57.90 24.77 -38.10
C ARG A 25 56.99 24.96 -39.33
N ARG A 26 55.77 25.42 -38.96
CA ARG A 26 54.74 26.28 -39.62
C ARG A 26 53.87 25.56 -40.68
N ARG A 27 52.54 25.67 -40.71
CA ARG A 27 51.60 26.66 -40.13
C ARG A 27 50.14 26.17 -40.33
N THR A 28 49.27 26.46 -39.34
CA THR A 28 47.80 26.76 -39.44
C THR A 28 46.76 25.71 -39.86
N LEU A 29 45.83 25.38 -38.94
CA LEU A 29 44.35 25.49 -39.03
C LEU A 29 43.71 24.64 -37.90
N LEU A 30 43.43 25.25 -36.74
CA LEU A 30 42.13 25.76 -36.27
C LEU A 30 41.19 24.70 -35.67
N ALA A 31 40.86 24.93 -34.40
CA ALA A 31 40.16 24.06 -33.48
C ALA A 31 38.65 23.96 -33.77
N HIS A 32 38.12 22.74 -33.62
CA HIS A 32 36.69 22.46 -33.57
C HIS A 32 36.14 22.77 -32.18
N GLY A 33 35.28 23.79 -32.10
CA GLY A 33 34.50 24.13 -30.91
C GLY A 33 33.12 24.66 -31.31
N SER A 34 32.09 24.07 -30.71
CA SER A 34 30.69 24.53 -30.64
C SER A 34 29.87 24.64 -31.95
N TRP A 35 29.01 23.66 -32.20
CA TRP A 35 27.78 23.86 -32.97
C TRP A 35 26.62 23.05 -32.38
N ARG A 36 26.15 23.45 -31.19
CA ARG A 36 24.83 23.07 -30.66
C ARG A 36 24.12 24.35 -30.25
N ARG A 37 23.37 24.97 -31.19
CA ARG A 37 22.27 25.90 -30.83
C ARG A 37 21.31 26.41 -31.92
N VAL A 38 21.29 25.90 -33.16
CA VAL A 38 20.43 26.50 -34.22
C VAL A 38 19.62 25.49 -35.05
N THR A 39 19.04 24.46 -34.40
CA THR A 39 18.03 23.61 -35.07
C THR A 39 16.78 23.35 -34.23
N ARG A 40 16.66 23.95 -33.04
CA ARG A 40 15.55 23.71 -32.09
C ARG A 40 14.37 24.70 -32.19
N ARG A 41 14.33 25.59 -33.18
CA ARG A 41 13.29 26.63 -33.29
C ARG A 41 12.33 26.51 -34.48
N ILE A 42 12.57 25.60 -35.43
CA ILE A 42 11.65 25.42 -36.58
C ILE A 42 10.77 24.16 -36.42
N VAL A 43 11.19 23.17 -35.61
CA VAL A 43 10.39 21.96 -35.34
C VAL A 43 9.29 22.19 -34.28
N VAL A 44 9.47 23.15 -33.36
CA VAL A 44 8.48 23.46 -32.32
C VAL A 44 7.27 24.24 -32.87
N GLY A 45 7.47 25.05 -33.93
CA GLY A 45 6.39 25.85 -34.52
C GLY A 45 5.35 25.03 -35.30
N ALA A 46 5.74 23.87 -35.86
CA ALA A 46 4.81 22.99 -36.60
C ALA A 46 4.05 22.02 -35.67
N VAL A 47 4.64 21.64 -34.54
CA VAL A 47 3.97 20.77 -33.56
C VAL A 47 2.95 21.56 -32.73
N CYS A 48 3.24 22.82 -32.37
CA CYS A 48 2.28 23.67 -31.65
C CYS A 48 1.03 24.03 -32.48
N ALA A 49 1.12 24.09 -33.81
CA ALA A 49 -0.07 24.37 -34.64
C ALA A 49 -1.01 23.15 -34.74
N LEU A 50 -0.48 21.93 -34.64
CA LEU A 50 -1.28 20.70 -34.67
C LEU A 50 -1.88 20.35 -33.30
N THR A 51 -1.24 20.72 -32.18
CA THR A 51 -1.80 20.50 -30.84
C THR A 51 -2.81 21.55 -30.38
N VAL A 52 -2.81 22.75 -30.97
CA VAL A 52 -3.85 23.76 -30.69
C VAL A 52 -5.12 23.51 -31.53
N SER A 53 -5.00 22.80 -32.65
CA SER A 53 -6.16 22.43 -33.49
C SER A 53 -7.05 21.36 -32.85
N SER A 54 -6.52 20.55 -31.92
CA SER A 54 -7.30 19.57 -31.13
C SER A 54 -7.98 20.18 -29.89
N LEU A 55 -7.66 21.43 -29.52
CA LEU A 55 -8.25 22.14 -28.38
C LEU A 55 -9.42 23.06 -28.76
N LEU A 56 -9.74 23.16 -30.05
CA LEU A 56 -10.78 24.06 -30.59
C LEU A 56 -11.95 23.34 -31.26
N MET A 57 -11.97 22.01 -31.25
CA MET A 57 -13.21 21.27 -31.45
C MET A 57 -13.95 21.33 -30.12
N PRO A 58 -15.12 21.99 -29.99
CA PRO A 58 -16.00 21.65 -28.89
C PRO A 58 -16.20 20.14 -29.00
N SER A 59 -15.90 19.40 -27.94
CA SER A 59 -16.41 18.05 -27.77
C SER A 59 -17.92 18.18 -27.90
N VAL A 60 -18.42 17.95 -29.11
CA VAL A 60 -19.82 17.64 -29.33
C VAL A 60 -20.01 16.29 -28.65
N SER A 61 -20.30 16.35 -27.35
CA SER A 61 -20.92 15.24 -26.65
C SER A 61 -22.21 15.00 -27.42
N LEU A 62 -22.20 13.96 -28.23
CA LEU A 62 -23.38 13.52 -28.94
C LEU A 62 -24.33 12.95 -27.87
N ALA A 63 -25.62 13.14 -28.10
CA ALA A 63 -26.65 12.67 -27.19
C ALA A 63 -26.73 11.13 -27.20
N ALA A 64 -27.13 10.49 -26.09
CA ALA A 64 -27.53 9.09 -26.11
C ALA A 64 -28.49 8.82 -27.28
N GLU A 65 -28.18 7.82 -28.09
CA GLU A 65 -28.95 7.47 -29.30
C GLU A 65 -30.32 6.90 -28.92
N TRP A 66 -30.36 6.19 -27.80
CA TRP A 66 -31.58 5.68 -27.18
C TRP A 66 -31.36 5.37 -25.70
N VAL A 67 -32.46 5.33 -24.97
CA VAL A 67 -32.55 4.79 -23.60
C VAL A 67 -33.63 3.71 -23.57
N ASP A 68 -33.35 2.57 -22.93
CA ASP A 68 -34.34 1.55 -22.58
C ASP A 68 -34.62 1.62 -21.08
N VAL A 69 -35.90 1.74 -20.70
CA VAL A 69 -36.33 1.71 -19.30
C VAL A 69 -37.35 0.60 -19.11
N GLY A 70 -37.00 -0.40 -18.30
CA GLY A 70 -37.88 -1.53 -18.00
C GLY A 70 -38.24 -2.40 -19.22
N GLY A 71 -37.37 -2.47 -20.23
CA GLY A 71 -37.58 -3.23 -21.47
C GLY A 71 -38.29 -2.45 -22.58
N THR A 72 -38.48 -1.13 -22.42
CA THR A 72 -39.07 -0.25 -23.44
C THR A 72 -38.03 0.77 -23.90
N GLN A 73 -37.70 0.73 -25.19
CA GLN A 73 -36.74 1.62 -25.81
C GLN A 73 -37.37 2.95 -26.28
N TYR A 74 -36.68 4.05 -26.02
CA TYR A 74 -36.98 5.42 -26.43
C TYR A 74 -35.80 5.95 -27.24
N ASN A 75 -36.06 6.53 -28.41
CA ASN A 75 -35.01 7.05 -29.30
C ASN A 75 -34.76 8.54 -29.06
N ALA A 76 -33.55 8.99 -29.36
CA ALA A 76 -33.14 10.38 -29.23
C ALA A 76 -34.08 11.36 -29.96
N GLY A 77 -34.14 12.59 -29.44
CA GLY A 77 -34.93 13.69 -30.00
C GLY A 77 -36.38 13.75 -29.53
N THR A 78 -36.84 12.80 -28.72
CA THR A 78 -38.16 12.83 -28.08
C THR A 78 -38.03 12.54 -26.60
N ALA A 79 -38.41 13.50 -25.76
CA ALA A 79 -38.46 13.29 -24.31
C ALA A 79 -39.42 12.16 -23.95
N ALA A 80 -39.04 11.38 -22.93
CA ALA A 80 -39.79 10.23 -22.44
C ALA A 80 -39.90 10.27 -20.90
N GLY A 81 -40.86 9.56 -20.35
CA GLY A 81 -41.09 9.47 -18.92
C GLY A 81 -42.38 8.74 -18.60
N ASP A 82 -42.57 8.40 -17.34
CA ASP A 82 -43.82 7.82 -16.87
C ASP A 82 -44.83 8.89 -16.43
N ALA A 83 -46.09 8.48 -16.32
CA ALA A 83 -47.16 9.39 -15.89
C ALA A 83 -47.03 9.79 -14.41
N ALA A 84 -46.36 8.98 -13.59
CA ALA A 84 -46.16 9.24 -12.17
C ALA A 84 -45.00 10.20 -11.90
N GLY A 85 -44.15 10.49 -12.89
CA GLY A 85 -42.98 11.35 -12.75
C GLY A 85 -41.86 10.70 -11.93
N THR A 86 -41.85 9.36 -11.86
CA THR A 86 -40.79 8.61 -11.18
C THR A 86 -39.50 8.56 -12.00
N TRP A 87 -39.62 8.73 -13.32
CA TRP A 87 -38.47 8.95 -14.16
C TRP A 87 -38.82 9.82 -15.37
N SER A 88 -37.83 10.54 -15.88
CA SER A 88 -37.93 11.29 -17.13
C SER A 88 -36.59 11.32 -17.84
N TRP A 89 -36.58 11.17 -19.15
CA TRP A 89 -35.43 11.37 -20.02
C TRP A 89 -35.72 12.53 -20.98
N ASP A 90 -34.77 13.43 -21.17
CA ASP A 90 -34.94 14.64 -21.99
C ASP A 90 -34.93 14.37 -23.51
N GLY A 91 -34.67 13.12 -23.90
CA GLY A 91 -34.47 12.72 -25.30
C GLY A 91 -33.05 13.00 -25.79
N ALA A 92 -32.12 13.34 -24.90
CA ALA A 92 -30.71 13.53 -25.15
C ALA A 92 -29.85 12.72 -24.16
N ASP A 93 -29.09 13.36 -23.27
CA ASP A 93 -28.19 12.69 -22.34
C ASP A 93 -28.77 12.59 -20.92
N ASP A 94 -29.77 13.40 -20.56
CA ASP A 94 -30.15 13.61 -19.17
C ASP A 94 -31.38 12.80 -18.79
N MET A 95 -31.21 11.91 -17.82
CA MET A 95 -32.26 11.17 -17.15
C MET A 95 -32.40 11.64 -15.70
N LYS A 96 -33.64 11.78 -15.25
CA LYS A 96 -33.99 12.03 -13.85
C LYS A 96 -34.72 10.83 -13.28
N LEU A 97 -34.35 10.43 -12.06
CA LEU A 97 -35.06 9.44 -11.25
C LEU A 97 -35.58 10.12 -9.98
N ASN A 98 -36.84 9.88 -9.63
CA ASN A 98 -37.47 10.41 -8.42
C ASN A 98 -38.50 9.43 -7.87
N GLY A 99 -38.05 8.49 -7.04
CA GLY A 99 -38.91 7.41 -6.56
C GLY A 99 -39.12 6.29 -7.57
N TYR A 100 -38.20 6.12 -8.54
CA TYR A 100 -38.24 5.01 -9.48
C TYR A 100 -38.16 3.68 -8.72
N ASP A 101 -39.07 2.77 -8.99
CA ASP A 101 -39.06 1.40 -8.46
C ASP A 101 -39.38 0.45 -9.62
N GLY A 102 -38.35 0.01 -10.32
CA GLY A 102 -38.54 -0.66 -11.60
C GLY A 102 -37.35 -1.47 -12.11
N GLY A 103 -37.47 -1.86 -13.38
CA GLY A 103 -36.53 -2.72 -14.08
C GLY A 103 -35.27 -2.02 -14.56
N ALA A 104 -34.51 -2.71 -15.41
CA ALA A 104 -33.23 -2.23 -15.93
C ALA A 104 -33.34 -0.91 -16.70
N ILE A 105 -32.25 -0.13 -16.67
CA ILE A 105 -32.05 1.10 -17.44
C ILE A 105 -30.82 0.90 -18.33
N GLN A 106 -30.98 1.03 -19.64
CA GLN A 106 -29.89 0.88 -20.61
C GLN A 106 -29.80 2.11 -21.51
N ALA A 107 -28.63 2.47 -22.00
CA ALA A 107 -28.45 3.52 -23.00
C ALA A 107 -27.34 3.19 -24.00
N ALA A 108 -27.50 3.66 -25.24
CA ALA A 108 -26.42 3.71 -26.22
C ALA A 108 -25.84 5.12 -26.29
N GLY A 109 -24.60 5.28 -25.86
CA GLY A 109 -23.89 6.54 -25.77
C GLY A 109 -23.80 7.05 -24.33
N LYS A 110 -23.85 8.38 -24.18
CA LYS A 110 -23.70 9.06 -22.91
C LYS A 110 -25.03 9.07 -22.17
N LEU A 111 -25.00 8.83 -20.87
CA LEU A 111 -26.17 8.92 -20.01
C LEU A 111 -25.80 9.59 -18.69
N ASN A 112 -26.48 10.68 -18.36
CA ASN A 112 -26.40 11.38 -17.09
C ASN A 112 -27.66 11.08 -16.28
N ILE A 113 -27.55 10.29 -15.23
CA ILE A 113 -28.63 9.99 -14.30
C ILE A 113 -28.53 10.93 -13.10
N ALA A 114 -29.48 11.84 -12.96
CA ALA A 114 -29.71 12.59 -11.75
C ALA A 114 -30.79 11.89 -10.90
N TYR A 115 -30.47 11.47 -9.68
CA TYR A 115 -31.44 10.79 -8.82
C TYR A 115 -31.81 11.65 -7.60
N GLU A 116 -33.10 11.68 -7.30
CA GLU A 116 -33.71 12.37 -6.17
C GLU A 116 -34.59 11.39 -5.37
N GLY A 117 -34.66 11.57 -4.06
CA GLY A 117 -35.44 10.66 -3.21
C GLY A 117 -34.89 9.24 -3.22
N LYS A 118 -35.74 8.25 -2.97
CA LYS A 118 -35.35 6.82 -2.88
C LYS A 118 -35.73 6.07 -4.14
N ASN A 119 -34.73 5.58 -4.87
CA ASN A 119 -34.88 4.86 -6.12
C ASN A 119 -34.38 3.42 -5.98
N THR A 120 -35.03 2.51 -6.70
CA THR A 120 -34.74 1.08 -6.79
C THR A 120 -34.72 0.68 -8.26
N VAL A 121 -33.61 0.11 -8.70
CA VAL A 121 -33.45 -0.54 -10.01
C VAL A 121 -33.14 -2.00 -9.76
N LYS A 122 -34.04 -2.89 -10.16
CA LYS A 122 -33.90 -4.33 -9.92
C LYS A 122 -34.17 -5.12 -11.18
N THR A 123 -33.26 -6.02 -11.54
CA THR A 123 -33.49 -6.95 -12.66
C THR A 123 -34.24 -8.19 -12.18
N GLU A 124 -34.99 -8.80 -13.10
CA GLU A 124 -35.58 -10.12 -12.87
C GLU A 124 -34.49 -11.20 -12.81
N PRO A 125 -34.77 -12.38 -12.21
CA PRO A 125 -33.87 -13.53 -12.24
C PRO A 125 -33.51 -13.94 -13.68
N ASP A 126 -32.32 -14.49 -13.87
CA ASP A 126 -31.73 -14.90 -15.15
C ASP A 126 -31.50 -13.73 -16.15
N TYR A 127 -31.68 -12.47 -15.74
CA TYR A 127 -31.35 -11.32 -16.58
C TYR A 127 -29.84 -11.19 -16.73
N THR A 128 -29.36 -11.29 -17.97
CA THR A 128 -27.92 -11.32 -18.31
C THR A 128 -27.30 -9.95 -18.55
N GLY A 129 -28.11 -8.89 -18.60
CA GLY A 129 -27.63 -7.51 -18.71
C GLY A 129 -27.34 -6.89 -17.34
N ALA A 130 -26.64 -5.77 -17.33
CA ALA A 130 -26.47 -5.00 -16.11
C ALA A 130 -27.77 -4.29 -15.71
N ALA A 131 -28.02 -3.99 -14.43
CA ALA A 131 -29.23 -3.26 -14.02
C ALA A 131 -29.25 -1.82 -14.55
N ILE A 132 -28.14 -1.08 -14.43
CA ILE A 132 -27.95 0.22 -15.09
C ILE A 132 -26.76 0.10 -16.03
N LYS A 133 -26.93 0.43 -17.30
CA LYS A 133 -25.80 0.39 -18.23
C LYS A 133 -25.79 1.42 -19.35
N ALA A 134 -24.60 1.93 -19.63
CA ALA A 134 -24.29 2.67 -20.85
C ALA A 134 -23.37 1.82 -21.74
N GLN A 135 -23.68 1.75 -23.04
CA GLN A 135 -22.87 1.06 -24.04
C GLN A 135 -22.56 1.95 -25.24
N ASP A 136 -21.53 1.60 -26.01
CA ASP A 136 -21.16 2.36 -27.21
C ASP A 136 -22.37 2.54 -28.15
N GLY A 137 -22.57 3.78 -28.58
CA GLY A 137 -23.47 4.10 -29.68
C GLY A 137 -22.79 3.92 -31.03
N THR A 138 -23.55 4.13 -32.11
CA THR A 138 -23.00 4.20 -33.47
C THR A 138 -22.00 5.33 -33.66
N SER A 139 -22.18 6.46 -32.96
CA SER A 139 -21.43 7.69 -33.20
C SER A 139 -20.60 8.18 -31.99
N GLN A 140 -20.71 7.53 -30.83
CA GLN A 140 -20.03 7.94 -29.60
C GLN A 140 -19.71 6.77 -28.67
N LYS A 141 -18.73 6.99 -27.81
CA LYS A 141 -18.38 6.06 -26.72
C LYS A 141 -19.38 6.16 -25.58
N ALA A 142 -19.54 5.06 -24.85
CA ALA A 142 -20.31 5.06 -23.62
C ALA A 142 -19.67 5.98 -22.57
N GLU A 143 -20.51 6.74 -21.87
CA GLU A 143 -20.13 7.51 -20.69
C GLU A 143 -21.34 7.49 -19.75
N LEU A 144 -21.17 7.01 -18.52
CA LEU A 144 -22.25 6.92 -17.54
C LEU A 144 -21.93 7.83 -16.36
N ASN A 145 -22.77 8.84 -16.12
CA ASN A 145 -22.63 9.75 -14.98
C ASN A 145 -23.83 9.61 -14.06
N ILE A 146 -23.61 9.28 -12.79
CA ILE A 146 -24.66 9.14 -11.78
C ILE A 146 -24.44 10.20 -10.71
N THR A 147 -25.42 11.07 -10.50
CA THR A 147 -25.28 12.23 -9.62
C THR A 147 -26.51 12.42 -8.76
N SER A 148 -26.28 12.79 -7.49
CA SER A 148 -27.33 13.33 -6.62
C SER A 148 -27.00 14.77 -6.23
N SER A 149 -28.01 15.53 -5.85
CA SER A 149 -27.86 16.88 -5.31
C SER A 149 -28.12 16.99 -3.80
N ASN A 150 -28.65 15.93 -3.17
CA ASN A 150 -29.05 15.94 -1.77
C ASN A 150 -28.60 14.67 -1.01
N SER A 151 -28.12 14.85 0.21
CA SER A 151 -27.55 13.75 1.01
C SER A 151 -28.57 12.68 1.43
N THR A 152 -29.86 12.99 1.32
CA THR A 152 -30.95 12.05 1.61
C THR A 152 -31.37 11.21 0.42
N ASP A 153 -30.82 11.47 -0.77
CA ASP A 153 -31.16 10.71 -1.97
C ASP A 153 -30.48 9.32 -1.90
N GLU A 154 -31.19 8.30 -2.36
CA GLU A 154 -30.73 6.92 -2.39
C GLU A 154 -30.98 6.32 -3.78
N LEU A 155 -29.97 5.70 -4.37
CA LEU A 155 -30.09 4.84 -5.54
C LEU A 155 -29.70 3.42 -5.13
N ASN A 156 -30.66 2.49 -5.18
CA ASN A 156 -30.46 1.09 -4.83
C ASN A 156 -30.54 0.24 -6.09
N VAL A 157 -29.48 -0.49 -6.42
CA VAL A 157 -29.35 -1.25 -7.65
C VAL A 157 -29.05 -2.71 -7.34
N THR A 158 -29.84 -3.63 -7.88
CA THR A 158 -29.66 -5.07 -7.66
C THR A 158 -29.79 -5.84 -8.96
N ALA A 159 -28.81 -6.68 -9.25
CA ALA A 159 -28.76 -7.53 -10.43
C ALA A 159 -28.15 -8.90 -10.13
N GLU A 160 -28.40 -9.88 -11.00
CA GLU A 160 -27.59 -11.10 -10.99
C GLU A 160 -26.22 -10.85 -11.63
N ALA A 161 -26.24 -10.29 -12.85
CA ALA A 161 -25.06 -9.73 -13.52
C ALA A 161 -24.66 -8.37 -12.91
N ASP A 162 -23.91 -7.53 -13.64
CA ASP A 162 -23.38 -6.27 -13.10
C ASP A 162 -24.51 -5.37 -12.60
N ALA A 163 -24.35 -4.75 -11.42
CA ALA A 163 -25.38 -3.81 -10.97
C ALA A 163 -25.31 -2.49 -11.76
N ILE A 164 -24.13 -1.90 -11.90
CA ILE A 164 -23.91 -0.70 -12.72
C ILE A 164 -22.73 -0.94 -13.67
N LYS A 165 -22.91 -0.70 -14.97
CA LYS A 165 -21.86 -0.96 -15.99
C LYS A 165 -21.76 0.13 -17.05
N SER A 166 -20.54 0.56 -17.39
CA SER A 166 -20.27 1.35 -18.60
C SER A 166 -19.29 0.60 -19.51
N THR A 167 -19.57 0.53 -20.81
CA THR A 167 -18.55 0.06 -21.80
C THR A 167 -17.49 1.11 -22.10
N GLY A 168 -17.56 2.28 -21.46
CA GLY A 168 -16.57 3.35 -21.48
C GLY A 168 -16.40 3.88 -20.06
N ASP A 169 -16.43 5.20 -19.91
CA ASP A 169 -16.16 5.84 -18.61
C ASP A 169 -17.40 5.81 -17.71
N LEU A 170 -17.16 5.83 -16.39
CA LEU A 170 -18.20 5.85 -15.37
C LEU A 170 -17.85 6.87 -14.28
N SER A 171 -18.79 7.74 -13.92
CA SER A 171 -18.66 8.62 -12.76
C SER A 171 -19.84 8.52 -11.79
N ILE A 172 -19.54 8.56 -10.50
CA ILE A 172 -20.53 8.71 -9.43
C ILE A 172 -20.16 9.96 -8.62
N SER A 173 -21.11 10.85 -8.42
CA SER A 173 -20.86 12.11 -7.74
C SER A 173 -22.02 12.62 -6.88
N GLY A 174 -21.72 13.59 -6.03
CA GLY A 174 -22.69 14.27 -5.19
C GLY A 174 -22.72 13.78 -3.73
N PRO A 175 -23.71 14.21 -2.95
CA PRO A 175 -23.82 13.89 -1.52
C PRO A 175 -24.72 12.69 -1.23
N GLY A 176 -25.45 12.15 -2.21
CA GLY A 176 -26.39 11.05 -2.02
C GLY A 176 -25.72 9.68 -1.81
N THR A 177 -26.55 8.65 -1.63
CA THR A 177 -26.09 7.27 -1.45
C THR A 177 -26.36 6.42 -2.70
N VAL A 178 -25.37 5.64 -3.13
CA VAL A 178 -25.51 4.61 -4.17
C VAL A 178 -25.21 3.25 -3.52
N ASN A 179 -26.16 2.33 -3.55
CA ASN A 179 -26.03 0.97 -3.06
C ASN A 179 -26.16 0.00 -4.24
N THR A 180 -25.18 -0.87 -4.45
CA THR A 180 -25.20 -1.87 -5.50
C THR A 180 -24.99 -3.27 -4.95
N THR A 181 -25.69 -4.24 -5.53
CA THR A 181 -25.51 -5.66 -5.24
C THR A 181 -25.63 -6.43 -6.53
N SER A 182 -24.53 -7.09 -6.92
CA SER A 182 -24.48 -8.12 -7.94
C SER A 182 -24.21 -9.47 -7.28
N THR A 183 -24.81 -10.55 -7.80
CA THR A 183 -24.59 -11.90 -7.24
C THR A 183 -23.53 -12.71 -7.98
N THR A 184 -23.31 -12.46 -9.27
CA THR A 184 -22.38 -13.26 -10.11
C THR A 184 -21.44 -12.40 -10.96
N SER A 185 -21.47 -11.08 -10.81
CA SER A 185 -20.60 -10.16 -11.54
C SER A 185 -20.27 -8.93 -10.67
N ASP A 186 -19.94 -7.80 -11.28
CA ASP A 186 -19.41 -6.65 -10.57
C ASP A 186 -20.50 -5.82 -9.90
N GLY A 187 -20.18 -5.27 -8.72
CA GLY A 187 -21.02 -4.25 -8.11
C GLY A 187 -21.08 -2.98 -8.99
N ILE A 188 -19.94 -2.53 -9.49
CA ILE A 188 -19.79 -1.39 -10.39
C ILE A 188 -18.65 -1.67 -11.37
N GLU A 189 -18.89 -1.58 -12.68
CA GLU A 189 -17.85 -1.78 -13.70
C GLU A 189 -17.76 -0.61 -14.69
N ALA A 190 -16.54 -0.15 -14.97
CA ALA A 190 -16.21 0.68 -16.12
C ALA A 190 -15.20 -0.04 -17.02
N LYS A 191 -15.48 -0.18 -18.32
CA LYS A 191 -14.45 -0.61 -19.28
C LYS A 191 -13.47 0.51 -19.65
N GLY A 192 -13.78 1.76 -19.31
CA GLY A 192 -12.89 2.92 -19.35
C GLY A 192 -12.43 3.32 -17.94
N ASP A 193 -12.34 4.62 -17.71
CA ASP A 193 -11.98 5.19 -16.41
C ASP A 193 -13.19 5.25 -15.47
N LEU A 194 -12.93 5.07 -14.18
CA LEU A 194 -13.94 5.16 -13.12
C LEU A 194 -13.60 6.29 -12.16
N SER A 195 -14.57 7.15 -11.87
CA SER A 195 -14.41 8.21 -10.88
C SER A 195 -15.54 8.23 -9.85
N ILE A 196 -15.16 8.36 -8.57
CA ILE A 196 -16.09 8.56 -7.47
C ILE A 196 -15.69 9.86 -6.77
N THR A 197 -16.62 10.81 -6.72
CA THR A 197 -16.38 12.13 -6.14
C THR A 197 -17.53 12.56 -5.23
N GLY A 198 -17.32 13.62 -4.46
CA GLY A 198 -18.36 14.21 -3.63
C GLY A 198 -18.25 13.84 -2.15
N SER A 199 -19.39 13.83 -1.46
CA SER A 199 -19.47 13.61 0.00
C SER A 199 -20.44 12.49 0.38
N GLY A 200 -21.00 11.83 -0.62
CA GLY A 200 -21.96 10.76 -0.47
C GLY A 200 -21.35 9.42 -0.09
N THR A 201 -22.18 8.39 -0.10
CA THR A 201 -21.76 7.01 0.18
C THR A 201 -21.94 6.15 -1.06
N VAL A 202 -20.91 5.39 -1.43
CA VAL A 202 -20.99 4.36 -2.48
C VAL A 202 -20.73 3.01 -1.83
N ASN A 203 -21.73 2.15 -1.79
CA ASN A 203 -21.64 0.79 -1.26
C ASN A 203 -21.80 -0.20 -2.41
N ALA A 204 -20.73 -0.86 -2.83
CA ALA A 204 -20.73 -1.80 -3.93
C ALA A 204 -20.39 -3.21 -3.46
N THR A 205 -21.29 -4.16 -3.69
CA THR A 205 -21.07 -5.59 -3.42
C THR A 205 -21.20 -6.35 -4.73
N GLY A 206 -20.14 -7.07 -5.13
CA GLY A 206 -20.11 -7.90 -6.33
C GLY A 206 -19.90 -9.38 -5.99
N GLY A 207 -20.43 -10.24 -6.86
CA GLY A 207 -20.09 -11.66 -6.89
C GLY A 207 -18.66 -11.87 -7.37
N THR A 208 -18.19 -11.01 -8.28
CA THR A 208 -16.79 -10.92 -8.68
C THR A 208 -16.15 -9.73 -7.97
N GLU A 209 -16.00 -8.57 -8.64
CA GLU A 209 -15.42 -7.38 -8.06
C GLU A 209 -16.45 -6.46 -7.40
N GLY A 210 -16.07 -5.81 -6.29
CA GLY A 210 -16.88 -4.75 -5.70
C GLY A 210 -16.99 -3.55 -6.66
N ILE A 211 -15.84 -2.99 -7.02
CA ILE A 211 -15.68 -1.89 -7.98
C ILE A 211 -14.54 -2.23 -8.93
N GLN A 212 -14.78 -2.11 -10.24
CA GLN A 212 -13.78 -2.37 -11.26
C GLN A 212 -13.72 -1.26 -12.33
N SER A 213 -12.50 -0.87 -12.69
CA SER A 213 -12.22 -0.19 -13.96
C SER A 213 -11.20 -0.96 -14.78
N LYS A 214 -11.35 -1.01 -16.10
CA LYS A 214 -10.25 -1.45 -16.99
C LYS A 214 -9.28 -0.32 -17.32
N GLY A 215 -9.69 0.94 -17.11
CA GLY A 215 -8.81 2.11 -17.09
C GLY A 215 -8.38 2.48 -15.68
N LYS A 216 -8.19 3.77 -15.46
CA LYS A 216 -7.83 4.37 -14.17
C LYS A 216 -9.04 4.45 -13.25
N THR A 217 -8.84 4.14 -11.97
CA THR A 217 -9.84 4.44 -10.93
C THR A 217 -9.39 5.65 -10.10
N THR A 218 -10.27 6.63 -9.91
CA THR A 218 -10.05 7.79 -9.04
C THR A 218 -11.18 7.93 -8.02
N ILE A 219 -10.85 7.75 -6.75
CA ILE A 219 -11.73 8.07 -5.63
C ILE A 219 -11.25 9.41 -5.07
N ASP A 220 -11.92 10.50 -5.43
CA ASP A 220 -11.71 11.85 -4.90
C ASP A 220 -12.93 12.27 -4.08
N SER A 221 -13.17 11.50 -3.02
CA SER A 221 -14.37 11.60 -2.20
C SER A 221 -14.00 12.00 -0.79
N SER A 222 -14.81 12.90 -0.23
CA SER A 222 -14.83 13.24 1.19
C SER A 222 -15.83 12.38 1.99
N GLY A 223 -16.61 11.56 1.28
CA GLY A 223 -17.60 10.64 1.86
C GLY A 223 -17.01 9.25 2.12
N THR A 224 -17.85 8.22 1.95
CA THR A 224 -17.48 6.82 2.21
C THR A 224 -17.63 5.98 0.95
N VAL A 225 -16.61 5.18 0.63
CA VAL A 225 -16.67 4.15 -0.42
C VAL A 225 -16.45 2.79 0.23
N ILE A 226 -17.41 1.88 0.07
CA ILE A 226 -17.31 0.51 0.56
C ILE A 226 -17.40 -0.41 -0.66
N ALA A 227 -16.39 -1.24 -0.87
CA ALA A 227 -16.29 -2.13 -2.02
C ALA A 227 -15.99 -3.56 -1.56
N LYS A 228 -16.89 -4.48 -1.89
CA LYS A 228 -16.83 -5.88 -1.46
C LYS A 228 -16.84 -6.80 -2.67
N GLY A 229 -15.70 -7.42 -2.94
CA GLY A 229 -15.57 -8.51 -3.91
C GLY A 229 -15.73 -9.86 -3.23
N SER A 230 -16.18 -10.86 -3.99
CA SER A 230 -16.21 -12.25 -3.53
C SER A 230 -15.11 -13.05 -4.24
N GLU A 231 -15.37 -13.49 -5.48
CA GLU A 231 -14.40 -14.21 -6.30
C GLU A 231 -13.28 -13.28 -6.84
N GLY A 232 -13.56 -11.98 -6.92
CA GLY A 232 -12.61 -10.96 -7.39
C GLY A 232 -12.23 -9.96 -6.30
N TYR A 233 -11.62 -8.86 -6.73
CA TYR A 233 -11.12 -7.81 -5.85
C TYR A 233 -12.21 -6.97 -5.20
N GLY A 234 -11.93 -6.37 -4.05
CA GLY A 234 -12.76 -5.29 -3.51
C GLY A 234 -12.79 -4.11 -4.48
N ILE A 235 -11.61 -3.59 -4.83
CA ILE A 235 -11.39 -2.55 -5.85
C ILE A 235 -10.31 -3.03 -6.82
N ALA A 236 -10.62 -3.01 -8.13
CA ALA A 236 -9.69 -3.34 -9.20
C ALA A 236 -9.52 -2.18 -10.19
N ALA A 237 -8.28 -1.79 -10.48
CA ALA A 237 -7.96 -0.84 -11.53
C ALA A 237 -6.99 -1.45 -12.55
N GLY A 238 -7.40 -1.51 -13.83
CA GLY A 238 -6.52 -1.94 -14.93
C GLY A 238 -5.41 -0.94 -15.29
N SER A 239 -5.21 0.09 -14.47
CA SER A 239 -4.15 1.09 -14.57
C SER A 239 -3.89 1.64 -13.16
N ASP A 240 -3.66 2.94 -12.99
CA ASP A 240 -3.47 3.55 -11.67
C ASP A 240 -4.78 3.58 -10.85
N LEU A 241 -4.64 3.44 -9.54
CA LEU A 241 -5.67 3.72 -8.54
C LEU A 241 -5.26 4.93 -7.71
N ILE A 242 -6.08 5.97 -7.71
CA ILE A 242 -5.86 7.16 -6.89
C ILE A 242 -6.98 7.30 -5.86
N ILE A 243 -6.60 7.36 -4.59
CA ILE A 243 -7.50 7.62 -3.46
C ILE A 243 -7.08 8.93 -2.79
N LYS A 244 -7.99 9.90 -2.79
CA LYS A 244 -7.82 11.23 -2.20
C LYS A 244 -9.18 11.82 -1.79
N GLY A 245 -9.19 13.08 -1.36
CA GLY A 245 -10.42 13.79 -0.99
C GLY A 245 -10.76 13.72 0.50
N GLY A 246 -10.02 12.94 1.30
CA GLY A 246 -10.14 12.91 2.76
C GLY A 246 -11.22 12.00 3.32
N GLY A 247 -11.94 11.27 2.45
CA GLY A 247 -12.97 10.32 2.81
C GLY A 247 -12.45 8.97 3.31
N LYS A 248 -13.39 8.10 3.66
CA LYS A 248 -13.13 6.71 4.05
C LYS A 248 -13.29 5.77 2.85
N VAL A 249 -12.34 4.87 2.65
CA VAL A 249 -12.45 3.78 1.67
C VAL A 249 -12.27 2.45 2.39
N GLU A 250 -13.27 1.58 2.33
CA GLU A 250 -13.25 0.22 2.86
C GLU A 250 -13.31 -0.76 1.70
N ALA A 251 -12.26 -1.53 1.48
CA ALA A 251 -12.20 -2.57 0.47
C ALA A 251 -12.05 -3.93 1.14
N SER A 252 -12.82 -4.92 0.70
CA SER A 252 -12.66 -6.30 1.16
C SER A 252 -12.86 -7.32 0.06
N SER A 253 -12.14 -8.45 0.16
CA SER A 253 -12.23 -9.57 -0.75
C SER A 253 -12.23 -10.91 0.00
N ILE A 254 -12.80 -11.93 -0.62
CA ILE A 254 -12.79 -13.31 -0.11
C ILE A 254 -11.66 -14.12 -0.77
N GLU A 255 -11.51 -14.06 -2.09
CA GLU A 255 -10.56 -14.91 -2.83
C GLU A 255 -9.31 -14.16 -3.29
N GLU A 256 -9.46 -12.93 -3.79
CA GLU A 256 -8.39 -12.12 -4.38
C GLU A 256 -7.93 -10.99 -3.44
N ALA A 257 -7.10 -10.06 -3.90
CA ALA A 257 -6.72 -8.90 -3.11
C ALA A 257 -7.89 -7.96 -2.78
N ALA A 258 -7.85 -7.28 -1.64
CA ALA A 258 -8.89 -6.28 -1.34
C ALA A 258 -8.78 -5.07 -2.29
N ILE A 259 -7.55 -4.63 -2.58
CA ILE A 259 -7.25 -3.57 -3.54
C ILE A 259 -6.17 -4.08 -4.50
N TRP A 260 -6.44 -3.95 -5.80
CA TRP A 260 -5.50 -4.28 -6.86
C TRP A 260 -5.39 -3.17 -7.92
N ALA A 261 -4.16 -2.94 -8.40
CA ALA A 261 -3.90 -2.08 -9.54
C ALA A 261 -2.76 -2.63 -10.42
N ASP A 262 -2.99 -2.67 -11.75
CA ASP A 262 -1.93 -2.94 -12.74
C ASP A 262 -0.87 -1.82 -12.78
N GLY A 263 -1.27 -0.63 -12.31
CA GLY A 263 -0.41 0.55 -12.17
C GLY A 263 -0.06 0.87 -10.72
N ASN A 264 0.06 2.16 -10.42
CA ASN A 264 0.38 2.63 -9.08
C ASN A 264 -0.88 2.72 -8.21
N ILE A 265 -0.69 2.59 -6.90
CA ILE A 265 -1.70 2.92 -5.89
C ILE A 265 -1.23 4.16 -5.12
N ASP A 266 -1.95 5.26 -5.29
CA ASP A 266 -1.66 6.53 -4.63
C ASP A 266 -2.76 6.88 -3.60
N ILE A 267 -2.41 6.91 -2.31
CA ILE A 267 -3.31 7.27 -1.22
C ILE A 267 -2.85 8.60 -0.62
N SER A 268 -3.70 9.62 -0.66
CA SER A 268 -3.32 10.96 -0.22
C SER A 268 -4.50 11.80 0.29
N GLY A 269 -4.25 13.08 0.60
CA GLY A 269 -5.30 14.05 0.84
C GLY A 269 -6.11 13.82 2.13
N GLY A 270 -5.51 13.17 3.14
CA GLY A 270 -6.17 12.84 4.41
C GLY A 270 -7.08 11.62 4.33
N SER A 271 -7.06 10.86 3.23
CA SER A 271 -7.92 9.69 3.07
C SER A 271 -7.58 8.59 4.07
N GLN A 272 -8.61 7.86 4.50
CA GLN A 272 -8.52 6.74 5.43
C GLN A 272 -8.91 5.46 4.70
N VAL A 273 -7.94 4.59 4.43
CA VAL A 273 -8.14 3.36 3.66
C VAL A 273 -8.03 2.14 4.58
N GLU A 274 -9.04 1.29 4.54
CA GLU A 274 -9.08 -0.04 5.17
C GLU A 274 -9.16 -1.09 4.04
N ALA A 275 -8.19 -2.01 3.99
CA ALA A 275 -8.11 -3.08 3.00
C ALA A 275 -7.98 -4.43 3.72
N SER A 276 -8.94 -5.32 3.51
CA SER A 276 -8.95 -6.64 4.18
C SER A 276 -9.26 -7.76 3.21
N SER A 277 -8.35 -8.72 3.05
CA SER A 277 -8.60 -9.93 2.28
C SER A 277 -8.54 -11.18 3.15
N GLN A 278 -9.46 -12.12 2.88
CA GLN A 278 -9.36 -13.50 3.34
C GLN A 278 -8.58 -14.40 2.36
N GLY A 279 -8.32 -13.87 1.16
CA GLY A 279 -7.45 -14.44 0.16
C GLY A 279 -6.00 -14.09 0.44
N ASP A 280 -5.22 -13.89 -0.63
CA ASP A 280 -3.76 -13.80 -0.53
C ASP A 280 -3.28 -12.44 0.04
N LEU A 281 -3.52 -11.35 -0.70
CA LEU A 281 -2.98 -10.01 -0.41
C LEU A 281 -4.07 -9.05 0.11
N ALA A 282 -3.74 -8.09 0.97
CA ALA A 282 -4.68 -6.98 1.24
C ALA A 282 -4.60 -5.91 0.14
N VAL A 283 -3.37 -5.51 -0.22
CA VAL A 283 -3.09 -4.51 -1.26
C VAL A 283 -2.02 -5.06 -2.20
N ASP A 284 -2.32 -5.00 -3.49
CA ASP A 284 -1.45 -5.45 -4.57
C ASP A 284 -1.29 -4.36 -5.63
N ALA A 285 -0.07 -3.83 -5.76
CA ALA A 285 0.30 -2.85 -6.78
C ALA A 285 1.40 -3.41 -7.69
N GLU A 286 1.07 -3.63 -8.97
CA GLU A 286 2.06 -3.98 -9.99
C GLU A 286 2.97 -2.79 -10.36
N GLY A 287 2.55 -1.58 -9.97
CA GLY A 287 3.38 -0.38 -9.90
C GLY A 287 3.96 -0.14 -8.51
N SER A 288 3.90 1.12 -8.07
CA SER A 288 4.36 1.54 -6.74
C SER A 288 3.18 1.77 -5.81
N LEU A 289 3.42 1.67 -4.50
CA LEU A 289 2.49 2.19 -3.48
C LEU A 289 3.03 3.50 -2.90
N ALA A 290 2.22 4.55 -2.92
CA ALA A 290 2.50 5.80 -2.21
C ALA A 290 1.38 6.12 -1.23
N VAL A 291 1.73 6.34 0.05
CA VAL A 291 0.81 6.87 1.07
C VAL A 291 1.37 8.19 1.57
N THR A 292 0.67 9.29 1.34
CA THR A 292 1.14 10.64 1.62
C THR A 292 0.10 11.49 2.34
N ASN A 293 0.37 11.90 3.58
CA ASN A 293 -0.60 12.62 4.43
C ASN A 293 -1.95 11.87 4.53
N ALA A 294 -1.91 10.55 4.70
CA ALA A 294 -3.07 9.67 4.69
C ALA A 294 -2.82 8.43 5.57
N SER A 295 -3.83 7.57 5.72
CA SER A 295 -3.69 6.31 6.45
C SER A 295 -4.13 5.09 5.65
N LEU A 296 -3.42 3.98 5.88
CA LEU A 296 -3.72 2.66 5.34
C LEU A 296 -3.72 1.63 6.48
N ASP A 297 -4.81 0.90 6.65
CA ASP A 297 -4.90 -0.30 7.49
C ASP A 297 -5.14 -1.51 6.58
N ALA A 298 -4.14 -2.39 6.49
CA ALA A 298 -4.09 -3.50 5.55
C ALA A 298 -3.99 -4.84 6.30
N SER A 299 -4.90 -5.77 6.00
CA SER A 299 -4.92 -7.12 6.56
C SER A 299 -5.06 -8.18 5.46
N GLY A 300 -4.05 -9.04 5.30
CA GLY A 300 -4.04 -10.15 4.34
C GLY A 300 -3.56 -11.46 4.96
N VAL A 301 -3.41 -12.52 4.16
CA VAL A 301 -3.04 -13.87 4.67
C VAL A 301 -1.58 -14.21 4.39
N GLU A 302 -1.13 -14.19 3.14
CA GLU A 302 0.29 -14.40 2.79
C GLU A 302 1.04 -13.07 2.72
N TYR A 303 0.40 -12.05 2.17
CA TYR A 303 0.95 -10.70 2.10
C TYR A 303 -0.03 -9.68 2.67
N GLY A 304 0.47 -8.73 3.45
CA GLY A 304 -0.34 -7.57 3.81
C GLY A 304 -0.39 -6.58 2.65
N VAL A 305 0.78 -6.12 2.22
CA VAL A 305 0.97 -5.14 1.16
C VAL A 305 2.12 -5.59 0.27
N TYR A 306 1.85 -5.71 -1.01
CA TYR A 306 2.85 -5.92 -2.06
C TYR A 306 2.83 -4.75 -3.04
N ALA A 307 4.01 -4.23 -3.38
CA ALA A 307 4.19 -3.28 -4.45
C ALA A 307 5.45 -3.62 -5.25
N TYR A 308 5.33 -3.80 -6.56
CA TYR A 308 6.46 -4.23 -7.38
C TYR A 308 7.54 -3.15 -7.51
N LYS A 309 7.17 -1.88 -7.74
CA LYS A 309 8.08 -0.74 -7.97
C LYS A 309 8.29 0.15 -6.73
N GLY A 310 8.31 -0.47 -5.55
CA GLY A 310 8.64 0.20 -4.31
C GLY A 310 7.45 0.79 -3.56
N VAL A 311 7.75 1.23 -2.35
CA VAL A 311 6.80 1.77 -1.39
C VAL A 311 7.31 3.10 -0.84
N THR A 312 6.49 4.14 -0.88
CA THR A 312 6.79 5.43 -0.25
C THR A 312 5.73 5.81 0.78
N LEU A 313 6.13 5.91 2.05
CA LEU A 313 5.29 6.33 3.16
C LEU A 313 5.79 7.69 3.69
N ASP A 314 5.07 8.76 3.36
CA ASP A 314 5.46 10.15 3.65
C ASP A 314 4.40 10.85 4.50
N HIS A 315 4.71 11.13 5.76
CA HIS A 315 3.73 11.65 6.72
C HIS A 315 2.47 10.77 6.79
N ALA A 316 2.67 9.45 6.78
CA ALA A 316 1.60 8.46 6.70
C ALA A 316 1.39 7.72 8.03
N THR A 317 0.18 7.21 8.26
CA THR A 317 -0.08 6.22 9.32
C THR A 317 -0.46 4.90 8.68
N VAL A 318 0.41 3.90 8.78
CA VAL A 318 0.24 2.61 8.10
C VAL A 318 0.27 1.47 9.11
N THR A 319 -0.78 0.67 9.12
CA THR A 319 -0.84 -0.59 9.84
C THR A 319 -0.93 -1.71 8.83
N VAL A 320 -0.07 -2.72 8.97
CA VAL A 320 -0.13 -3.91 8.13
C VAL A 320 -0.08 -5.15 8.99
N ARG A 321 -1.01 -6.07 8.74
CA ARG A 321 -1.16 -7.36 9.42
C ARG A 321 -1.23 -8.48 8.39
N THR A 322 -0.47 -9.53 8.64
CA THR A 322 -0.58 -10.77 7.89
C THR A 322 -0.36 -11.97 8.80
N SER A 323 -1.11 -13.04 8.56
CA SER A 323 -1.08 -14.26 9.35
C SER A 323 -1.39 -15.48 8.48
N ALA A 324 -0.37 -16.23 8.12
CA ALA A 324 -0.52 -17.47 7.39
C ALA A 324 -0.55 -18.67 8.36
N SER A 325 -1.52 -19.56 8.20
CA SER A 325 -1.68 -20.78 9.02
C SER A 325 -0.60 -21.84 8.72
N GLY A 326 0.65 -21.52 9.05
CA GLY A 326 1.81 -22.37 8.81
C GLY A 326 2.49 -22.18 7.43
N GLY A 327 2.18 -21.09 6.73
CA GLY A 327 2.76 -20.72 5.44
C GLY A 327 3.74 -19.53 5.51
N GLN A 328 3.98 -18.90 4.36
CA GLN A 328 4.70 -17.63 4.24
C GLN A 328 3.80 -16.47 4.64
N ALA A 329 4.34 -15.48 5.36
CA ALA A 329 3.62 -14.29 5.79
C ALA A 329 4.55 -13.06 5.70
N ILE A 330 4.29 -12.12 4.79
CA ILE A 330 5.08 -10.89 4.69
C ILE A 330 4.18 -9.67 4.78
N ALA A 331 4.37 -8.84 5.82
CA ALA A 331 3.45 -7.73 6.04
C ALA A 331 3.63 -6.66 4.95
N LEU A 332 4.84 -6.15 4.75
CA LEU A 332 5.13 -5.15 3.71
C LEU A 332 6.29 -5.62 2.84
N ILE A 333 6.09 -5.72 1.52
CA ILE A 333 7.12 -6.16 0.57
C ILE A 333 7.17 -5.37 -0.73
N THR A 334 8.38 -5.27 -1.27
CA THR A 334 8.64 -4.92 -2.67
C THR A 334 9.73 -5.78 -3.30
N ASP A 335 9.60 -6.04 -4.60
CA ASP A 335 10.48 -6.91 -5.38
C ASP A 335 11.37 -6.17 -6.42
N GLY A 336 11.11 -4.88 -6.68
CA GLY A 336 11.68 -4.16 -7.80
C GLY A 336 12.01 -2.68 -7.58
N ASP A 337 11.91 -2.16 -6.35
CA ASP A 337 12.46 -0.85 -5.96
C ASP A 337 12.66 -0.78 -4.43
N ASP A 338 12.80 0.43 -3.89
CA ASP A 338 13.09 0.71 -2.50
C ASP A 338 11.82 0.84 -1.63
N ILE A 339 11.98 0.66 -0.31
CA ILE A 339 10.99 1.05 0.69
C ILE A 339 11.49 2.31 1.39
N VAL A 340 10.70 3.39 1.30
CA VAL A 340 11.02 4.70 1.87
C VAL A 340 9.96 5.11 2.90
N ILE A 341 10.35 5.20 4.17
CA ILE A 341 9.50 5.62 5.29
C ILE A 341 10.06 6.91 5.87
N LYS A 342 9.36 8.04 5.71
CA LYS A 342 9.92 9.36 6.04
C LYS A 342 8.92 10.36 6.63
N ASN A 343 9.46 11.49 7.10
CA ASN A 343 8.72 12.71 7.45
C ASN A 343 7.63 12.53 8.52
N GLY A 344 7.94 11.80 9.58
CA GLY A 344 7.01 11.58 10.69
C GLY A 344 6.00 10.47 10.43
N SER A 345 6.26 9.59 9.46
CA SER A 345 5.43 8.40 9.24
C SER A 345 5.42 7.48 10.46
N ILE A 346 4.27 6.86 10.72
CA ILE A 346 4.05 5.87 11.75
C ILE A 346 3.68 4.57 11.07
N VAL A 347 4.51 3.53 11.24
CA VAL A 347 4.32 2.22 10.61
C VAL A 347 4.29 1.13 11.66
N ASP A 348 3.24 0.33 11.69
CA ASP A 348 3.15 -0.90 12.48
C ASP A 348 2.93 -2.09 11.53
N ALA A 349 3.99 -2.83 11.24
CA ALA A 349 3.98 -4.02 10.40
C ALA A 349 4.13 -5.28 11.27
N PHE A 350 3.20 -6.23 11.10
CA PHE A 350 3.18 -7.48 11.83
C PHE A 350 2.94 -8.65 10.89
N ALA A 351 3.82 -9.65 10.94
CA ALA A 351 3.71 -10.87 10.17
C ALA A 351 3.84 -12.11 11.07
N GLU A 352 2.99 -13.10 10.83
CA GLU A 352 2.98 -14.36 11.58
C GLU A 352 2.88 -15.56 10.62
N GLY A 353 3.86 -16.46 10.64
CA GLY A 353 3.92 -17.62 9.74
C GLY A 353 5.15 -18.50 9.97
N LYS A 354 5.27 -19.62 9.25
CA LYS A 354 6.51 -20.46 9.30
C LYS A 354 7.69 -19.72 8.71
N PHE A 355 7.43 -18.98 7.64
CA PHE A 355 8.34 -18.00 7.09
C PHE A 355 7.67 -16.64 7.26
N SER A 356 8.28 -15.71 7.99
CA SER A 356 7.63 -14.42 8.27
C SER A 356 8.58 -13.24 8.19
N VAL A 357 8.18 -12.18 7.50
CA VAL A 357 8.94 -10.92 7.48
C VAL A 357 8.01 -9.73 7.67
N ALA A 358 8.32 -8.79 8.56
CA ALA A 358 7.43 -7.64 8.75
C ALA A 358 7.65 -6.57 7.66
N ILE A 359 8.89 -6.23 7.33
CA ILE A 359 9.22 -5.30 6.24
C ILE A 359 10.32 -5.91 5.40
N SER A 360 10.09 -6.09 4.10
CA SER A 360 11.01 -6.75 3.19
C SER A 360 11.23 -5.96 1.90
N THR A 361 12.49 -5.83 1.48
CA THR A 361 12.82 -5.56 0.07
C THR A 361 13.57 -6.78 -0.45
N ARG A 362 13.15 -7.33 -1.59
CA ARG A 362 13.92 -8.33 -2.32
C ARG A 362 14.16 -7.80 -3.70
N ASN A 363 15.34 -8.02 -4.24
CA ASN A 363 15.54 -7.74 -5.65
C ASN A 363 16.38 -8.85 -6.26
N HIS A 364 15.72 -9.63 -7.12
CA HIS A 364 16.29 -10.76 -7.85
C HIS A 364 16.50 -10.44 -9.34
N GLN A 365 16.11 -9.25 -9.78
CA GLN A 365 16.17 -8.86 -11.19
C GLN A 365 17.41 -8.02 -11.48
N PRO A 366 18.35 -8.52 -12.30
CA PRO A 366 19.55 -7.76 -12.63
C PRO A 366 19.18 -6.47 -13.37
N ASN A 367 19.82 -5.35 -12.99
CA ASN A 367 19.61 -3.99 -13.54
C ASN A 367 18.32 -3.26 -13.11
N VAL A 368 17.57 -3.78 -12.15
CA VAL A 368 16.45 -3.05 -11.51
C VAL A 368 16.99 -2.35 -10.25
N ALA A 369 16.62 -1.10 -10.01
CA ALA A 369 16.94 -0.41 -8.76
C ALA A 369 16.16 -1.07 -7.62
N GLY A 370 16.72 -1.19 -6.42
CA GLY A 370 15.99 -1.80 -5.31
C GLY A 370 16.90 -2.44 -4.28
N GLY A 371 16.31 -2.82 -3.16
CA GLY A 371 17.03 -3.41 -2.03
C GLY A 371 17.43 -2.40 -0.96
N HIS A 372 17.01 -1.13 -1.07
CA HIS A 372 17.18 -0.15 0.01
C HIS A 372 15.90 -0.02 0.84
N ILE A 373 16.05 -0.22 2.15
CA ILE A 373 15.05 0.20 3.14
C ILE A 373 15.57 1.48 3.79
N TYR A 374 14.90 2.61 3.52
CA TYR A 374 15.26 3.91 4.07
C TYR A 374 14.20 4.40 5.06
N ILE A 375 14.59 4.58 6.32
CA ILE A 375 13.71 5.04 7.40
C ILE A 375 14.28 6.35 7.97
N SER A 376 13.56 7.46 7.84
CA SER A 376 14.01 8.76 8.35
C SER A 376 12.95 9.51 9.13
N ASP A 377 13.34 10.11 10.27
CA ASP A 377 12.48 10.96 11.10
C ASP A 377 11.08 10.34 11.36
N SER A 378 11.02 9.02 11.56
CA SER A 378 9.76 8.24 11.59
C SER A 378 9.70 7.28 12.79
N VAL A 379 8.52 6.72 13.03
CA VAL A 379 8.28 5.70 14.05
C VAL A 379 7.88 4.40 13.38
N VAL A 380 8.68 3.34 13.55
CA VAL A 380 8.46 2.03 12.92
C VAL A 380 8.44 0.94 13.98
N LYS A 381 7.46 0.04 13.85
CA LYS A 381 7.37 -1.22 14.59
C LYS A 381 7.24 -2.34 13.57
N ALA A 382 8.19 -3.26 13.56
CA ALA A 382 8.32 -4.33 12.57
C ALA A 382 8.49 -5.67 13.31
N ILE A 383 7.41 -6.43 13.44
CA ILE A 383 7.39 -7.67 14.24
C ILE A 383 7.07 -8.86 13.35
N ALA A 384 7.98 -9.82 13.31
CA ALA A 384 7.81 -11.11 12.65
C ALA A 384 7.79 -12.22 13.69
N ARG A 385 6.80 -13.11 13.63
CA ARG A 385 6.63 -14.23 14.56
C ARG A 385 6.55 -15.56 13.84
N TYR A 386 7.21 -16.56 14.42
CA TYR A 386 7.04 -17.93 13.99
C TYR A 386 5.72 -18.53 14.51
N VAL A 387 4.95 -19.14 13.61
CA VAL A 387 3.79 -19.99 13.97
C VAL A 387 3.83 -21.31 13.21
N GLU A 388 3.55 -22.39 13.96
CA GLU A 388 3.46 -23.75 13.46
C GLU A 388 2.09 -24.34 13.79
N THR A 389 1.36 -24.77 12.77
CA THR A 389 0.05 -25.40 12.92
C THR A 389 0.20 -26.93 12.96
N GLY A 390 0.22 -27.51 14.16
CA GLY A 390 -0.18 -28.89 14.48
C GLY A 390 0.48 -30.06 13.72
N GLY A 391 1.49 -30.67 14.33
CA GLY A 391 2.00 -32.02 14.04
C GLY A 391 3.32 -32.29 14.76
N ASP A 392 3.26 -32.96 15.92
CA ASP A 392 4.38 -33.46 16.74
C ASP A 392 5.45 -32.46 17.26
N GLY A 393 5.03 -31.52 18.11
CA GLY A 393 5.91 -30.90 19.11
C GLY A 393 7.24 -30.32 18.60
N PRO A 394 8.19 -30.01 19.48
CA PRO A 394 9.51 -29.54 19.08
C PRO A 394 10.43 -30.73 18.78
N ASP A 395 10.07 -31.60 17.82
CA ASP A 395 10.95 -32.69 17.39
C ASP A 395 11.99 -32.14 16.38
N HIS A 396 13.00 -31.47 16.95
CA HIS A 396 14.00 -30.64 16.26
C HIS A 396 15.28 -31.35 15.84
N TYR A 397 15.23 -32.56 15.31
CA TYR A 397 16.44 -33.23 14.84
C TYR A 397 16.16 -34.11 13.63
N SER A 398 16.75 -33.81 12.47
CA SER A 398 17.00 -34.84 11.48
C SER A 398 18.26 -35.60 11.92
N ASN A 399 18.09 -36.90 12.10
CA ASN A 399 19.22 -37.81 12.10
C ASN A 399 19.59 -38.04 10.64
N ASP A 400 20.66 -37.40 10.18
CA ASP A 400 21.33 -37.92 9.01
C ASP A 400 21.83 -39.36 9.32
N GLN A 401 22.26 -40.10 8.30
CA GLN A 401 22.80 -41.46 8.50
C GLN A 401 24.07 -41.49 9.38
N SER A 402 24.57 -40.32 9.83
CA SER A 402 25.70 -40.18 10.73
C SER A 402 25.32 -40.22 12.22
N GLY A 403 24.03 -40.04 12.55
CA GLY A 403 23.54 -40.07 13.93
C GLY A 403 23.87 -38.81 14.73
N GLU A 404 24.30 -37.74 14.08
CA GLU A 404 24.48 -36.43 14.69
C GLU A 404 23.13 -35.69 14.73
N VAL A 405 22.87 -35.06 15.87
CA VAL A 405 21.60 -34.44 16.23
C VAL A 405 21.73 -32.95 15.85
N ILE A 406 21.41 -32.60 14.60
CA ILE A 406 21.55 -31.24 14.07
C ILE A 406 20.22 -30.49 14.26
N PRO A 407 20.20 -29.34 14.96
CA PRO A 407 19.01 -28.48 15.01
C PRO A 407 18.73 -27.94 13.61
N GLU A 408 17.59 -28.30 13.01
CA GLU A 408 17.15 -27.67 11.77
C GLU A 408 16.59 -26.26 12.06
N PRO A 409 16.88 -25.26 11.21
CA PRO A 409 16.41 -23.91 11.44
C PRO A 409 14.88 -23.81 11.31
N ARG A 410 14.23 -23.24 12.32
CA ARG A 410 12.78 -22.98 12.37
C ARG A 410 12.40 -21.85 11.41
N GLY A 411 12.38 -22.10 10.10
CA GLY A 411 12.02 -21.09 9.10
C GLY A 411 12.86 -19.80 9.16
N LEU A 412 12.50 -18.80 8.36
CA LEU A 412 13.13 -17.47 8.37
C LEU A 412 12.13 -16.47 8.94
N ASN A 413 12.41 -15.94 10.13
CA ASN A 413 11.54 -14.98 10.80
C ASN A 413 12.33 -13.70 11.12
N ILE A 414 12.09 -12.64 10.33
CA ILE A 414 12.90 -11.41 10.39
C ILE A 414 12.01 -10.17 10.52
N GLY A 415 12.34 -9.27 11.44
CA GLY A 415 11.63 -7.99 11.56
C GLY A 415 11.78 -7.14 10.30
N ILE A 416 13.00 -6.72 9.97
CA ILE A 416 13.31 -5.96 8.74
C ILE A 416 14.35 -6.71 7.92
N PHE A 417 14.06 -7.00 6.66
CA PHE A 417 14.92 -7.76 5.76
C PHE A 417 15.14 -7.05 4.43
N ALA A 418 16.40 -6.82 4.07
CA ALA A 418 16.76 -6.36 2.73
C ALA A 418 17.66 -7.39 2.06
N GLN A 419 17.29 -7.84 0.86
CA GLN A 419 18.01 -8.89 0.13
C GLN A 419 18.19 -8.54 -1.35
N THR A 420 19.41 -8.71 -1.85
CA THR A 420 19.74 -8.51 -3.27
C THR A 420 20.58 -9.65 -3.81
N TYR A 421 20.44 -9.96 -5.09
CA TYR A 421 21.22 -10.99 -5.80
C TYR A 421 22.34 -10.39 -6.66
N GLU A 422 23.12 -11.26 -7.29
CA GLU A 422 24.27 -10.87 -8.08
C GLU A 422 23.91 -9.92 -9.22
N GLY A 423 24.78 -8.93 -9.49
CA GLY A 423 24.57 -7.94 -10.54
C GLY A 423 23.61 -6.80 -10.15
N ILE A 424 23.18 -6.76 -8.88
CA ILE A 424 22.32 -5.71 -8.32
C ILE A 424 23.13 -4.92 -7.29
N THR A 425 22.79 -3.63 -7.10
CA THR A 425 23.36 -2.83 -6.01
C THR A 425 23.13 -3.55 -4.69
N PRO A 426 24.16 -3.75 -3.84
CA PRO A 426 23.98 -4.49 -2.59
C PRO A 426 22.90 -3.89 -1.69
N ALA A 427 22.11 -4.77 -1.08
CA ALA A 427 21.04 -4.40 -0.16
C ALA A 427 21.52 -3.44 0.93
N THR A 428 20.72 -2.43 1.23
CA THR A 428 21.06 -1.43 2.26
C THR A 428 19.87 -1.21 3.18
N ILE A 429 20.12 -1.05 4.47
CA ILE A 429 19.11 -0.59 5.44
C ILE A 429 19.66 0.66 6.11
N SER A 430 19.03 1.81 5.91
CA SER A 430 19.44 3.08 6.52
C SER A 430 18.36 3.58 7.47
N ILE A 431 18.74 3.85 8.72
CA ILE A 431 17.86 4.34 9.78
C ILE A 431 18.42 5.67 10.30
N VAL A 432 17.69 6.75 10.04
CA VAL A 432 18.12 8.13 10.33
C VAL A 432 17.14 8.77 11.30
N ARG A 433 17.61 9.17 12.50
CA ARG A 433 16.85 9.90 13.53
C ARG A 433 15.44 9.32 13.78
N SER A 434 15.30 8.01 13.69
CA SER A 434 14.01 7.33 13.75
C SER A 434 13.89 6.47 15.01
N LYS A 435 12.66 6.33 15.51
CA LYS A 435 12.34 5.39 16.57
C LYS A 435 11.91 4.06 15.92
N LEU A 436 12.69 3.01 16.13
CA LEU A 436 12.44 1.70 15.55
C LEU A 436 12.36 0.63 16.65
N THR A 437 11.37 -0.25 16.54
CA THR A 437 11.30 -1.53 17.25
C THR A 437 11.17 -2.64 16.23
N ALA A 438 12.14 -3.55 16.20
CA ALA A 438 12.14 -4.69 15.29
C ALA A 438 12.28 -6.00 16.07
N GLU A 439 11.49 -7.02 15.71
CA GLU A 439 11.50 -8.35 16.35
C GLU A 439 11.42 -9.45 15.29
N GLY A 440 12.22 -10.49 15.47
CA GLY A 440 12.20 -11.70 14.64
C GLY A 440 12.98 -12.84 15.30
N ASP A 441 12.48 -14.07 15.21
CA ASP A 441 13.10 -15.23 15.87
C ASP A 441 14.46 -15.62 15.26
N THR A 442 14.70 -15.28 13.99
CA THR A 442 15.99 -15.40 13.32
C THR A 442 16.81 -14.13 13.54
N ALA A 443 16.30 -12.96 13.13
CA ALA A 443 16.98 -11.69 13.30
C ALA A 443 15.98 -10.54 13.40
N ALA A 444 16.30 -9.52 14.19
CA ALA A 444 15.50 -8.30 14.22
C ALA A 444 15.65 -7.49 12.92
N ILE A 445 16.89 -7.31 12.44
CA ILE A 445 17.23 -6.53 11.24
C ILE A 445 18.34 -7.26 10.50
N PHE A 446 18.18 -7.51 9.21
CA PHE A 446 19.19 -8.21 8.40
C PHE A 446 19.26 -7.65 6.98
N ALA A 447 20.46 -7.24 6.56
CA ALA A 447 20.76 -6.84 5.19
C ALA A 447 21.68 -7.89 4.55
N LEU A 448 21.31 -8.40 3.38
CA LEU A 448 21.97 -9.52 2.73
C LEU A 448 22.21 -9.27 1.24
N ALA A 449 23.41 -9.59 0.76
CA ALA A 449 23.71 -9.67 -0.66
C ALA A 449 24.21 -11.08 -1.01
N ILE A 450 23.72 -11.62 -2.11
CA ILE A 450 24.10 -12.94 -2.64
C ILE A 450 24.91 -12.72 -3.92
N SER A 451 26.10 -13.31 -4.02
CA SER A 451 26.99 -13.17 -5.19
C SER A 451 27.92 -14.37 -5.38
N GLU A 452 28.32 -14.68 -6.62
CA GLU A 452 29.32 -15.72 -6.92
C GLU A 452 30.74 -15.38 -6.43
N ASP A 453 31.09 -14.10 -6.29
CA ASP A 453 32.44 -13.68 -5.88
C ASP A 453 32.55 -13.28 -4.40
N GLY A 454 31.41 -13.20 -3.70
CA GLY A 454 31.32 -12.79 -2.30
C GLY A 454 31.81 -11.38 -2.02
N LYS A 455 31.89 -10.50 -3.03
CA LYS A 455 32.27 -9.09 -2.88
C LYS A 455 31.08 -8.19 -2.60
N ALA A 456 29.89 -8.54 -3.08
CA ALA A 456 28.67 -7.82 -2.73
C ALA A 456 28.35 -8.08 -1.25
N ILE A 457 28.17 -7.02 -0.46
CA ILE A 457 27.89 -7.12 0.97
C ILE A 457 26.67 -6.25 1.27
N GLY A 458 25.63 -6.84 1.84
CA GLY A 458 24.50 -6.09 2.37
C GLY A 458 24.91 -5.23 3.57
N THR A 459 24.45 -3.98 3.65
CA THR A 459 24.91 -3.02 4.65
C THR A 459 23.79 -2.43 5.50
N ILE A 460 24.12 -2.09 6.75
CA ILE A 460 23.24 -1.39 7.68
C ILE A 460 23.91 -0.08 8.09
N GLU A 461 23.15 1.02 8.04
CA GLU A 461 23.58 2.34 8.46
C GLU A 461 22.58 2.91 9.48
N ILE A 462 23.09 3.37 10.63
CA ILE A 462 22.25 3.99 11.67
C ILE A 462 22.86 5.34 12.03
N GLU A 463 22.08 6.41 11.85
CA GLU A 463 22.49 7.79 12.13
C GLU A 463 21.51 8.47 13.09
N GLY A 464 22.04 9.19 14.08
CA GLY A 464 21.22 10.08 14.94
C GLY A 464 20.31 9.36 15.94
N ALA A 465 20.41 8.03 16.08
CA ALA A 465 19.72 7.25 17.09
C ALA A 465 20.56 6.05 17.55
N PRO A 466 20.92 5.94 18.85
CA PRO A 466 21.66 4.78 19.36
C PRO A 466 20.80 3.51 19.40
N ILE A 467 21.46 2.37 19.24
CA ILE A 467 20.89 1.05 19.57
C ILE A 467 20.80 0.93 21.10
N GLN A 468 19.59 0.73 21.62
CA GLN A 468 19.33 0.56 23.05
C GLN A 468 19.11 -0.91 23.43
N THR A 469 18.50 -1.68 22.54
CA THR A 469 18.31 -3.13 22.71
C THR A 469 18.89 -3.84 21.48
N PRO A 470 19.71 -4.88 21.66
CA PRO A 470 20.30 -5.32 22.93
C PRO A 470 21.24 -4.25 23.50
N ALA A 471 21.46 -4.27 24.82
CA ALA A 471 22.40 -3.35 25.45
C ALA A 471 23.82 -3.60 24.92
N GLY A 472 24.48 -2.55 24.43
CA GLY A 472 25.78 -2.68 23.76
C GLY A 472 25.71 -3.28 22.35
N GLY A 473 24.51 -3.34 21.76
CA GLY A 473 24.29 -3.81 20.40
C GLY A 473 25.05 -2.99 19.37
N LYS A 474 25.55 -3.68 18.34
CA LYS A 474 26.28 -3.10 17.21
C LYS A 474 25.99 -3.85 15.93
N ILE A 475 26.37 -3.24 14.81
CA ILE A 475 26.33 -3.89 13.50
C ILE A 475 27.47 -4.91 13.44
N ILE A 476 27.13 -6.16 13.11
CA ILE A 476 28.07 -7.28 12.98
C ILE A 476 28.01 -7.84 11.56
N ASN A 477 29.13 -8.35 11.07
CA ASN A 477 29.21 -8.91 9.72
C ASN A 477 28.71 -10.35 9.69
N TYR A 478 28.04 -10.70 8.61
CA TYR A 478 27.60 -12.05 8.27
C TYR A 478 28.30 -12.52 6.99
N ARG A 479 28.76 -13.77 6.97
CA ARG A 479 29.31 -14.39 5.77
C ARG A 479 29.11 -15.89 5.78
N TYR A 480 28.36 -16.39 4.80
CA TYR A 480 28.14 -17.82 4.58
C TYR A 480 28.54 -18.19 3.15
N GLU A 481 29.09 -19.39 2.98
CA GLU A 481 29.49 -19.93 1.68
C GLU A 481 28.83 -21.30 1.49
N GLU A 482 28.12 -21.45 0.37
CA GLU A 482 27.40 -22.67 0.04
C GLU A 482 27.89 -23.23 -1.30
N GLU A 483 28.24 -24.53 -1.29
CA GLU A 483 28.60 -25.25 -2.51
C GLU A 483 27.33 -25.70 -3.25
N CYS A 484 26.91 -24.92 -4.26
CA CYS A 484 25.79 -25.22 -5.13
C CYS A 484 26.24 -25.89 -6.44
N GLY A 485 26.52 -27.19 -6.41
CA GLY A 485 26.94 -27.95 -7.60
C GLY A 485 28.33 -27.55 -8.10
N PRO A 486 28.53 -27.16 -9.38
CA PRO A 486 29.84 -26.72 -9.88
C PRO A 486 30.19 -25.26 -9.52
N SER A 487 29.29 -24.54 -8.85
CA SER A 487 29.39 -23.11 -8.50
C SER A 487 29.31 -22.92 -6.99
N ILE A 488 30.00 -21.89 -6.48
CA ILE A 488 29.94 -21.47 -5.07
C ILE A 488 29.08 -20.20 -5.00
N SER A 489 28.07 -20.18 -4.12
CA SER A 489 27.32 -18.97 -3.79
C SER A 489 27.79 -18.41 -2.46
N TYR A 490 28.05 -17.11 -2.42
CA TYR A 490 28.37 -16.40 -1.18
C TYR A 490 27.20 -15.54 -0.75
N GLU A 491 26.81 -15.69 0.50
CA GLU A 491 25.94 -14.76 1.19
C GLU A 491 26.80 -13.86 2.08
N ALA A 492 26.76 -12.54 1.88
CA ALA A 492 27.49 -11.60 2.70
C ALA A 492 26.63 -10.39 3.06
N GLY A 493 26.68 -10.00 4.33
CA GLY A 493 25.74 -9.01 4.85
C GLY A 493 26.06 -8.52 6.25
N GLN A 494 25.06 -7.87 6.85
CA GLN A 494 25.16 -7.30 8.18
C GLN A 494 23.86 -7.48 8.95
N THR A 495 23.98 -7.70 10.26
CA THR A 495 22.86 -7.77 11.21
C THR A 495 23.20 -7.00 12.49
N ILE A 496 22.23 -6.83 13.39
CA ILE A 496 22.46 -6.29 14.74
C ILE A 496 22.74 -7.44 15.71
N GLY A 497 23.74 -7.28 16.57
CA GLY A 497 24.11 -8.32 17.54
C GLY A 497 25.04 -7.87 18.66
N THR A 498 25.49 -8.83 19.47
CA THR A 498 26.40 -8.63 20.60
C THR A 498 27.67 -9.48 20.44
N GLY A 499 28.64 -9.02 19.64
CA GLY A 499 29.91 -9.71 19.42
C GLY A 499 30.76 -9.04 18.33
N ASP A 500 32.07 -9.28 18.30
CA ASP A 500 32.97 -8.69 17.28
C ASP A 500 33.33 -9.65 16.14
N ALA A 501 32.98 -10.93 16.27
CA ALA A 501 33.26 -11.93 15.26
C ALA A 501 32.29 -11.80 14.08
N THR A 502 32.79 -12.08 12.88
CA THR A 502 31.92 -12.40 11.73
C THR A 502 31.21 -13.71 12.04
N ILE A 503 29.89 -13.73 11.85
CA ILE A 503 29.05 -14.92 11.99
C ILE A 503 28.80 -15.55 10.62
N ASP A 504 28.58 -16.86 10.58
CA ASP A 504 28.28 -17.63 9.37
C ASP A 504 26.86 -18.21 9.35
N SER A 505 26.09 -18.00 10.42
CA SER A 505 24.70 -18.41 10.52
C SER A 505 23.85 -17.30 11.14
N PRO A 506 22.67 -16.96 10.56
CA PRO A 506 21.78 -15.98 11.16
C PRO A 506 21.10 -16.52 12.44
N TYR A 507 21.30 -17.79 12.78
CA TYR A 507 20.82 -18.42 14.02
C TYR A 507 21.84 -18.39 15.16
N ASP A 508 23.01 -17.78 14.94
CA ASP A 508 24.03 -17.60 15.98
C ASP A 508 23.46 -16.81 17.18
N ALA A 509 23.84 -17.20 18.40
CA ALA A 509 23.39 -16.56 19.63
C ALA A 509 23.80 -15.08 19.75
N ALA A 510 24.80 -14.63 18.98
CA ALA A 510 25.22 -13.25 18.88
C ALA A 510 24.19 -12.37 18.14
N VAL A 511 23.31 -12.94 17.31
CA VAL A 511 22.29 -12.20 16.56
C VAL A 511 21.18 -11.70 17.48
N ALA A 512 20.85 -10.42 17.35
CA ALA A 512 19.75 -9.83 18.10
C ALA A 512 18.40 -10.24 17.50
N LYS A 513 17.57 -10.89 18.32
CA LYS A 513 16.17 -11.23 17.98
C LYS A 513 15.19 -10.08 18.21
N SER A 514 15.61 -9.09 19.00
CA SER A 514 14.87 -7.86 19.24
C SER A 514 15.84 -6.68 19.20
N THR A 515 15.44 -5.63 18.48
CA THR A 515 16.20 -4.39 18.37
C THR A 515 15.32 -3.19 18.69
N ALA A 516 15.83 -2.30 19.53
CA ALA A 516 15.22 -1.00 19.80
C ALA A 516 16.24 0.10 19.49
N ILE A 517 15.90 0.98 18.57
CA ILE A 517 16.67 2.17 18.21
C ILE A 517 15.81 3.38 18.55
N VAL A 518 16.36 4.30 19.33
CA VAL A 518 15.58 5.42 19.86
C VAL A 518 16.43 6.69 19.76
N PRO A 519 15.94 7.75 19.09
CA PRO A 519 16.64 9.03 19.06
C PRO A 519 16.83 9.56 20.48
N PRO A 520 17.92 10.29 20.77
CA PRO A 520 18.07 10.99 22.04
C PRO A 520 16.85 11.89 22.27
N GLU A 521 16.25 11.86 23.47
CA GLU A 521 15.21 12.81 23.82
C GLU A 521 15.76 14.24 23.63
N GLU A 522 15.06 15.08 22.88
CA GLU A 522 15.37 16.51 22.86
C GLU A 522 15.22 17.04 24.28
N ILE A 523 16.34 17.30 24.93
CA ILE A 523 16.39 18.01 26.19
C ILE A 523 15.85 19.40 25.90
N LYS A 524 14.59 19.67 26.25
CA LYS A 524 14.05 21.05 26.24
C LYS A 524 15.06 21.94 26.98
N PRO A 525 15.37 23.15 26.48
CA PRO A 525 16.27 24.05 27.19
C PRO A 525 15.75 24.25 28.60
N GLU A 526 16.55 23.82 29.58
CA GLU A 526 16.28 23.98 30.99
C GLU A 526 16.05 25.48 31.25
N GLU A 527 14.84 25.85 31.70
CA GLU A 527 14.60 27.21 32.17
C GLU A 527 15.61 27.50 33.28
N LYS A 528 16.55 28.40 33.00
CA LYS A 528 17.54 28.84 34.00
C LYS A 528 16.81 29.21 35.30
N PRO A 529 17.28 28.74 36.48
CA PRO A 529 16.68 29.11 37.75
C PRO A 529 16.70 30.64 37.90
N GLY A 530 15.51 31.23 37.97
CA GLY A 530 15.32 32.66 38.18
C GLY A 530 16.06 33.13 39.42
N GLU A 531 16.96 34.07 39.20
CA GLU A 531 17.74 34.80 40.19
C GLU A 531 16.80 35.41 41.24
N THR A 532 16.90 34.95 42.48
CA THR A 532 16.09 35.46 43.59
C THR A 532 16.72 36.73 44.15
N LYS A 533 15.95 37.82 44.31
CA LYS A 533 16.20 38.90 45.27
C LYS A 533 14.93 39.74 45.56
N PRO A 534 14.83 40.47 46.70
CA PRO A 534 13.89 40.12 47.77
C PRO A 534 13.03 41.28 48.32
N GLY A 535 12.00 40.93 49.12
CA GLY A 535 11.23 41.84 50.00
C GLY A 535 9.71 41.73 49.73
N SER A 536 8.79 41.62 50.69
CA SER A 536 8.81 41.95 52.12
C SER A 536 7.60 41.32 52.86
N LYS A 537 7.85 40.82 54.09
CA LYS A 537 7.00 40.68 55.31
C LYS A 537 5.48 40.36 55.17
N SER A 538 5.05 39.20 55.69
CA SER A 538 4.43 38.98 57.05
C SER A 538 2.92 39.26 56.99
N GLU A 539 1.99 38.40 57.45
CA GLU A 539 1.83 37.86 58.80
C GLU A 539 0.63 36.87 58.75
N GLY A 540 0.62 35.76 59.52
CA GLY A 540 -0.58 34.90 59.57
C GLY A 540 -0.35 33.43 59.96
N THR A 541 0.12 33.22 61.17
CA THR A 541 0.32 31.93 61.85
C THR A 541 -0.97 31.11 62.00
N LYS A 542 -0.94 29.80 61.68
CA LYS A 542 -1.12 28.72 62.69
C LYS A 542 -0.95 27.31 62.09
N THR A 543 0.03 26.63 62.68
CA THR A 543 0.31 25.20 62.80
C THR A 543 -0.94 24.32 63.00
N THR A 544 -0.93 23.07 62.52
CA THR A 544 -0.68 21.85 63.36
C THR A 544 -0.73 20.54 62.53
N LYS A 545 0.41 19.83 62.57
CA LYS A 545 0.69 18.37 62.58
C LYS A 545 -0.23 17.36 61.86
N THR A 546 0.41 16.61 60.95
CA THR A 546 0.67 15.15 60.96
C THR A 546 -0.35 14.22 61.62
N VAL A 547 -0.74 13.12 60.93
CA VAL A 547 -0.53 11.72 61.35
C VAL A 547 -0.88 10.76 60.20
N ALA A 548 -0.09 9.68 60.17
CA ALA A 548 0.00 8.61 59.18
C ALA A 548 -1.18 7.63 59.15
N ALA A 549 -1.20 6.88 58.05
CA ALA A 549 -2.05 5.72 57.77
C ALA A 549 -1.82 4.53 58.73
N ALA A 550 -2.88 3.75 58.95
CA ALA A 550 -2.99 2.31 58.66
C ALA A 550 -4.04 1.65 59.55
N THR A 551 -4.92 0.82 58.97
CA THR A 551 -5.40 -0.42 59.59
C THR A 551 -5.94 -1.38 58.53
N ALA A 552 -5.69 -2.66 58.77
CA ALA A 552 -5.82 -3.80 57.89
C ALA A 552 -7.10 -4.64 58.11
N GLY A 553 -7.31 -5.62 57.23
CA GLY A 553 -8.14 -6.83 57.44
C GLY A 553 -9.57 -6.71 56.89
N ALA A 554 -10.23 -7.74 56.36
CA ALA A 554 -9.97 -9.17 56.33
C ALA A 554 -10.86 -9.87 55.27
N LYS A 555 -10.52 -11.14 54.98
CA LYS A 555 -11.13 -12.10 54.05
C LYS A 555 -12.57 -12.52 54.43
N THR A 556 -13.37 -12.96 53.45
CA THR A 556 -14.25 -14.15 53.59
C THR A 556 -14.56 -14.84 52.25
N THR A 557 -14.56 -16.16 52.33
CA THR A 557 -14.76 -17.22 51.34
C THR A 557 -16.24 -17.44 50.98
N GLY A 558 -16.53 -17.93 49.76
CA GLY A 558 -17.82 -18.51 49.40
C GLY A 558 -17.75 -19.34 48.11
N ILE A 559 -17.85 -20.67 48.25
CA ILE A 559 -17.93 -21.67 47.17
C ILE A 559 -19.41 -22.04 46.95
N LEU A 560 -19.85 -22.20 45.68
CA LEU A 560 -20.70 -23.31 45.21
C LEU A 560 -20.83 -23.33 43.67
N ALA A 561 -20.74 -24.55 43.14
CA ALA A 561 -20.88 -25.12 41.79
C ALA A 561 -22.27 -24.88 41.12
N ALA A 562 -22.61 -25.20 39.87
CA ALA A 562 -21.98 -25.62 38.60
C ALA A 562 -23.08 -25.62 37.49
N THR A 563 -22.64 -25.81 36.24
CA THR A 563 -23.32 -26.36 35.03
C THR A 563 -23.70 -25.38 33.92
N GLY A 564 -23.32 -25.75 32.68
CA GLY A 564 -24.01 -25.37 31.44
C GLY A 564 -23.12 -24.87 30.31
N ASP A 565 -22.68 -25.77 29.42
CA ASP A 565 -22.12 -25.46 28.10
C ASP A 565 -23.10 -24.62 27.25
N THR A 566 -22.57 -23.66 26.48
CA THR A 566 -22.88 -23.49 25.05
C THR A 566 -21.96 -22.44 24.43
N SER A 567 -21.37 -22.83 23.30
CA SER A 567 -20.65 -22.06 22.31
C SER A 567 -21.31 -20.74 21.90
N SER A 568 -20.53 -19.65 21.80
CA SER A 568 -20.45 -18.70 20.65
C SER A 568 -19.83 -17.36 21.05
N ALA A 569 -19.04 -16.80 20.13
CA ALA A 569 -18.76 -15.37 19.91
C ALA A 569 -18.21 -14.54 21.09
N ALA A 570 -16.89 -14.28 21.06
CA ALA A 570 -16.28 -13.20 21.83
C ALA A 570 -16.05 -11.97 20.94
N ILE A 571 -17.04 -11.09 20.94
CA ILE A 571 -16.88 -9.65 20.70
C ILE A 571 -16.08 -9.10 21.88
N ILE A 572 -14.94 -8.44 21.64
CA ILE A 572 -14.29 -7.62 22.67
C ILE A 572 -14.48 -6.15 22.32
N ALA A 573 -15.25 -5.49 23.19
CA ALA A 573 -15.49 -4.07 23.22
C ALA A 573 -14.33 -3.30 23.85
N THR A 574 -13.99 -2.18 23.23
CA THR A 574 -13.53 -0.89 23.77
C THR A 574 -13.05 -0.78 25.22
N ALA A 575 -11.86 -0.16 25.37
CA ALA A 575 -11.58 0.77 26.46
C ALA A 575 -10.75 1.96 25.94
N LEU A 576 -11.42 3.09 25.67
CA LEU A 576 -10.83 4.40 25.44
C LEU A 576 -11.15 5.30 26.65
N VAL A 577 -10.11 5.76 27.34
CA VAL A 577 -10.12 6.92 28.26
C VAL A 577 -8.72 7.53 28.08
N GLY A 578 -8.48 8.75 27.60
CA GLY A 578 -9.26 9.96 27.57
C GLY A 578 -8.57 11.01 28.45
N THR A 579 -8.03 12.08 27.88
CA THR A 579 -7.95 13.43 28.49
C THR A 579 -7.30 14.44 27.54
N ALA A 580 -8.11 15.37 27.01
CA ALA A 580 -7.63 16.70 26.64
C ALA A 580 -8.70 17.71 27.07
N ALA A 581 -8.26 18.68 27.87
CA ALA A 581 -9.10 19.67 28.54
C ALA A 581 -9.57 20.76 27.56
N ILE A 582 -10.85 21.11 27.64
CA ILE A 582 -11.44 22.29 26.97
C ILE A 582 -11.49 23.44 27.97
N VAL A 583 -10.85 24.56 27.61
CA VAL A 583 -10.92 25.83 28.33
C VAL A 583 -12.30 26.45 28.11
N THR A 584 -13.00 26.70 29.21
CA THR A 584 -14.26 27.45 29.27
C THR A 584 -14.00 28.95 29.23
N GLY A 585 -14.70 29.63 28.31
CA GLY A 585 -14.86 31.08 28.30
C GLY A 585 -16.31 31.42 27.95
N ALA A 586 -17.15 31.55 28.97
CA ALA A 586 -18.52 32.05 28.86
C ALA A 586 -18.53 33.58 28.77
N LEU A 587 -19.45 34.17 28.01
CA LEU A 587 -20.19 35.40 28.40
C LEU A 587 -21.47 35.60 27.53
N ALA A 588 -22.60 35.23 28.14
CA ALA A 588 -23.90 35.90 28.23
C ALA A 588 -24.55 36.67 27.04
N SER A 589 -25.71 36.14 26.64
CA SER A 589 -27.06 36.76 26.66
C SER A 589 -27.38 38.02 25.82
N ARG A 590 -28.29 37.87 24.84
CA ARG A 590 -29.70 38.30 24.95
C ARG A 590 -30.49 38.05 23.65
N LYS A 591 -31.61 37.34 23.77
CA LYS A 591 -32.74 37.39 22.82
C LYS A 591 -33.70 38.51 23.25
N ARG A 592 -34.08 39.40 22.32
CA ARG A 592 -35.47 39.82 22.08
C ARG A 592 -35.58 40.76 20.86
N SER A 593 -36.57 40.43 20.03
CA SER A 593 -37.07 41.08 18.82
C SER A 593 -36.28 40.90 17.54
#